data_AF-V9IK31-F1
#
_entry.id   AF-V9IK31-F1
#
_cell.length_a   1.000
_cell.length_b   1.000
_cell.length_c   1.000
_cell.angle_alpha   90.00
_cell.angle_beta   90.00
_cell.angle_gamma   90.00
#
_symmetry.space_group_name_H-M   'P 1'
#
loop_
_entity.id
_entity.type
_entity.pdbx_description
1 polymer ?
#
loop_
_entity_poly.entity_id
_entity_poly.type
_entity_poly.pdbx_seq_one_letter_code
_entity_poly.pdbx_strand_id
1 'polypeptide(L)'
;MKSGPGEKGKPHILRDDQQNDVQQSEIDYGMNIVCSDEISLDRLIPDTRMPECKHWNYPEILPRTSVIIVFHNEGWSVLMRTVHSVINRTPPQFLEEILLVDDFSDKDNLKGELESYIEQWGDKVKLIRNEKREGLIRTRSRGAREAKGEVIVFLDAHCEVNINWLPPLLAPIAADRTVMTVPIIDGIDHKTFEYRPVYQEGHLYRGIFEWGMLYKENELPAREKKIRPYNSMPYK
;
A
#
# COMPACT_ATOMS: atom_id res chain seq x y z
N MET A 1 -15.84 -4.56 19.95
CA MET A 1 -15.33 -4.74 18.56
C MET A 1 -15.63 -3.46 17.81
N LYS A 2 -14.68 -2.90 17.06
CA LYS A 2 -14.99 -1.77 16.16
C LYS A 2 -16.05 -2.23 15.15
N SER A 3 -17.05 -1.40 14.92
CA SER A 3 -18.16 -1.63 13.99
C SER A 3 -18.39 -0.35 13.20
N GLY A 4 -18.60 -0.47 11.89
CA GLY A 4 -18.85 0.67 11.02
C GLY A 4 -18.75 0.28 9.54
N PRO A 5 -18.99 1.25 8.64
CA PRO A 5 -18.79 1.10 7.21
C PRO A 5 -17.42 0.52 6.86
N GLY A 6 -17.37 -0.46 5.96
CA GLY A 6 -16.13 -1.02 5.43
C GLY A 6 -15.24 -1.79 6.42
N GLU A 7 -15.67 -1.94 7.69
CA GLU A 7 -14.87 -2.55 8.75
C GLU A 7 -14.63 -4.04 8.49
N LYS A 8 -13.41 -4.51 8.76
CA LYS A 8 -12.90 -5.84 8.36
C LYS A 8 -12.90 -6.05 6.85
N GLY A 9 -12.72 -4.97 6.08
CA GLY A 9 -12.66 -4.99 4.62
C GLY A 9 -13.96 -5.44 3.94
N LYS A 10 -15.10 -5.38 4.63
CA LYS A 10 -16.41 -5.71 4.03
C LYS A 10 -16.82 -4.64 2.99
N PRO A 11 -17.65 -4.98 2.00
CA PRO A 11 -18.20 -3.97 1.10
C PRO A 11 -19.05 -2.97 1.89
N HIS A 12 -18.90 -1.69 1.58
CA HIS A 12 -19.80 -0.63 2.01
C HIS A 12 -20.69 -0.22 0.84
N ILE A 13 -22.00 -0.31 1.05
CA ILE A 13 -23.00 0.06 0.04
C ILE A 13 -23.63 1.38 0.50
N LEU A 14 -23.43 2.42 -0.30
CA LEU A 14 -24.01 3.74 -0.05
C LEU A 14 -25.53 3.74 -0.26
N ARG A 15 -26.17 4.79 0.23
CA ARG A 15 -27.60 5.03 0.02
C ARG A 15 -27.85 5.52 -1.42
N ASP A 16 -29.06 5.29 -1.92
CA ASP A 16 -29.45 5.64 -3.29
C ASP A 16 -29.49 7.15 -3.57
N ASP A 17 -29.57 7.98 -2.52
CA ASP A 17 -29.58 9.44 -2.64
C ASP A 17 -28.20 10.04 -2.94
N GLN A 18 -27.12 9.25 -2.82
CA GLN A 18 -25.74 9.70 -3.05
C GLN A 18 -25.23 9.42 -4.48
N GLN A 19 -26.08 8.88 -5.37
CA GLN A 19 -25.64 8.35 -6.68
C GLN A 19 -25.02 9.41 -7.61
N ASN A 20 -25.48 10.67 -7.53
CA ASN A 20 -24.90 11.76 -8.32
C ASN A 20 -23.46 12.07 -7.87
N ASP A 21 -23.22 12.12 -6.56
CA ASP A 21 -21.90 12.39 -6.00
C ASP A 21 -20.95 11.22 -6.27
N VAL A 22 -21.45 9.98 -6.25
CA VAL A 22 -20.69 8.78 -6.64
C VAL A 22 -20.23 8.88 -8.09
N GLN A 23 -21.13 9.21 -9.02
CA GLN A 23 -20.78 9.35 -10.44
C GLN A 23 -19.73 10.45 -10.66
N GLN A 24 -19.90 11.60 -10.01
CA GLN A 24 -18.93 12.69 -10.10
C GLN A 24 -17.56 12.27 -9.55
N SER A 25 -17.54 11.58 -8.41
CA SER A 25 -16.31 11.05 -7.84
C SER A 25 -15.60 10.03 -8.74
N GLU A 26 -16.35 9.11 -9.37
CA GLU A 26 -15.75 8.15 -10.32
C GLU A 26 -15.13 8.85 -11.52
N ILE A 27 -15.70 9.96 -11.98
CA ILE A 27 -15.12 10.79 -13.06
C ILE A 27 -13.84 11.49 -12.59
N ASP A 28 -13.85 12.08 -11.39
CA ASP A 28 -12.75 12.92 -10.90
C ASP A 28 -11.54 12.11 -10.41
N TYR A 29 -11.77 10.92 -9.86
CA TYR A 29 -10.76 10.10 -9.19
C TYR A 29 -10.63 8.68 -9.74
N GLY A 30 -11.53 8.22 -10.60
CA GLY A 30 -11.58 6.83 -11.05
C GLY A 30 -12.08 5.83 -10.00
N MET A 31 -12.60 6.32 -8.87
CA MET A 31 -13.11 5.49 -7.76
C MET A 31 -14.17 6.24 -6.94
N ASN A 32 -14.90 5.51 -6.11
CA ASN A 32 -15.98 6.04 -5.28
C ASN A 32 -15.45 6.64 -3.96
N ILE A 33 -14.97 7.87 -4.01
CA ILE A 33 -14.47 8.63 -2.85
C ILE A 33 -15.58 8.86 -1.82
N VAL A 34 -16.84 9.04 -2.24
CA VAL A 34 -17.97 9.17 -1.30
C VAL A 34 -18.09 7.93 -0.39
N CYS A 35 -17.88 6.74 -0.95
CA CYS A 35 -17.84 5.50 -0.18
C CYS A 35 -16.61 5.46 0.75
N SER A 36 -15.45 5.88 0.23
CA SER A 36 -14.21 5.96 1.01
C SER A 36 -14.34 6.91 2.21
N ASP A 37 -15.00 8.06 2.03
CA ASP A 37 -15.15 9.10 3.05
C ASP A 37 -16.02 8.63 4.24
N GLU A 38 -16.96 7.70 4.02
CA GLU A 38 -17.75 7.08 5.09
C GLU A 38 -16.99 5.95 5.83
N ILE A 39 -15.87 5.48 5.28
CA ILE A 39 -15.06 4.40 5.85
C ILE A 39 -13.95 5.00 6.73
N SER A 40 -13.75 4.41 7.91
CA SER A 40 -12.70 4.83 8.84
C SER A 40 -11.29 4.73 8.25
N LEU A 41 -10.46 5.76 8.45
CA LEU A 41 -9.03 5.74 8.08
C LEU A 41 -8.26 4.63 8.82
N ASP A 42 -8.75 4.22 9.99
CA ASP A 42 -8.19 3.15 10.83
C ASP A 42 -8.97 1.84 10.74
N ARG A 43 -9.75 1.62 9.66
CA ARG A 43 -10.54 0.40 9.51
C ARG A 43 -9.66 -0.85 9.59
N LEU A 44 -10.18 -1.93 10.15
CA LEU A 44 -9.52 -3.24 10.04
C LEU A 44 -9.77 -3.84 8.65
N ILE A 45 -8.81 -4.64 8.18
CA ILE A 45 -8.93 -5.45 6.95
C ILE A 45 -8.75 -6.93 7.30
N PRO A 46 -9.25 -7.88 6.49
CA PRO A 46 -9.08 -9.29 6.77
C PRO A 46 -7.61 -9.71 6.65
N ASP A 47 -7.19 -10.65 7.50
CA ASP A 47 -5.89 -11.30 7.36
C ASP A 47 -5.96 -12.32 6.21
N THR A 48 -5.51 -11.91 5.03
CA THR A 48 -5.53 -12.71 3.78
C THR A 48 -4.31 -13.61 3.63
N ARG A 49 -3.39 -13.59 4.61
CA ARG A 49 -2.17 -14.41 4.55
C ARG A 49 -2.52 -15.89 4.70
N MET A 50 -1.72 -16.74 4.05
CA MET A 50 -1.78 -18.19 4.26
C MET A 50 -1.55 -18.53 5.74
N PRO A 51 -2.17 -19.60 6.29
CA PRO A 51 -1.99 -19.98 7.69
C PRO A 51 -0.52 -20.13 8.11
N GLU A 52 0.31 -20.69 7.23
CA GLU A 52 1.76 -20.85 7.45
C GLU A 52 2.48 -19.51 7.74
N CYS A 53 2.03 -18.40 7.14
CA CYS A 53 2.62 -17.07 7.33
C CYS A 53 2.64 -16.62 8.79
N LYS A 54 1.75 -17.18 9.62
CA LYS A 54 1.58 -16.83 11.05
C LYS A 54 2.61 -17.50 11.96
N HIS A 55 3.39 -18.44 11.42
CA HIS A 55 4.32 -19.27 12.19
C HIS A 55 5.80 -19.03 11.82
N TRP A 56 6.08 -18.12 10.89
CA TRP A 56 7.46 -17.72 10.57
C TRP A 56 8.03 -16.79 11.63
N ASN A 57 9.25 -17.10 12.06
CA ASN A 57 10.05 -16.21 12.90
C ASN A 57 11.01 -15.42 12.00
N TYR A 58 11.04 -14.10 12.18
CA TYR A 58 11.93 -13.20 11.46
C TYR A 58 13.05 -12.74 12.40
N PRO A 59 14.22 -12.34 11.87
CA PRO A 59 15.24 -11.68 12.67
C PRO A 59 14.66 -10.47 13.43
N GLU A 60 15.06 -10.28 14.68
CA GLU A 60 14.62 -9.13 15.48
C GLU A 60 15.24 -7.80 14.99
N ILE A 61 16.43 -7.90 14.39
CA ILE A 61 17.14 -6.78 13.80
C ILE A 61 16.93 -6.83 12.28
N LEU A 62 16.14 -5.89 11.78
CA LEU A 62 15.87 -5.68 10.36
C LEU A 62 16.20 -4.22 10.01
N PRO A 63 16.57 -3.94 8.75
CA PRO A 63 16.92 -2.58 8.32
C PRO A 63 15.77 -1.60 8.49
N ARG A 64 16.08 -0.35 8.86
CA ARG A 64 15.07 0.72 8.94
C ARG A 64 14.61 1.11 7.53
N THR A 65 13.32 1.38 7.38
CA THR A 65 12.66 1.54 6.08
C THR A 65 12.07 2.94 5.92
N SER A 66 12.40 3.61 4.81
CA SER A 66 11.63 4.77 4.35
C SER A 66 10.51 4.30 3.41
N VAL A 67 9.26 4.58 3.78
CA VAL A 67 8.11 4.30 2.93
C VAL A 67 7.83 5.52 2.08
N ILE A 68 7.85 5.38 0.75
CA ILE A 68 7.62 6.48 -0.19
C ILE A 68 6.25 6.28 -0.83
N ILE A 69 5.38 7.29 -0.66
CA ILE A 69 4.06 7.36 -1.26
C ILE A 69 4.05 8.55 -2.21
N VAL A 70 4.00 8.27 -3.51
CA VAL A 70 3.87 9.31 -4.54
C VAL A 70 2.39 9.54 -4.82
N PHE A 71 1.97 10.79 -4.90
CA PHE A 71 0.58 11.12 -5.18
C PHE A 71 0.46 12.35 -6.09
N HIS A 72 -0.66 12.42 -6.81
CA HIS A 72 -1.07 13.57 -7.59
C HIS A 72 -2.60 13.61 -7.59
N ASN A 73 -3.20 14.65 -7.01
CA ASN A 73 -4.65 14.83 -6.96
C ASN A 73 -5.43 13.63 -6.36
N GLU A 74 -4.79 12.89 -5.45
CA GLU A 74 -5.37 11.72 -4.79
C GLU A 74 -6.54 12.11 -3.88
N GLY A 75 -7.53 11.23 -3.74
CA GLY A 75 -8.62 11.42 -2.77
C GLY A 75 -8.09 11.44 -1.33
N TRP A 76 -8.53 12.42 -0.52
CA TRP A 76 -8.03 12.63 0.84
C TRP A 76 -8.14 11.38 1.71
N SER A 77 -9.33 10.80 1.80
CA SER A 77 -9.61 9.65 2.64
C SER A 77 -8.79 8.43 2.22
N VAL A 78 -8.54 8.27 0.93
CA VAL A 78 -7.73 7.19 0.37
C VAL A 78 -6.24 7.38 0.67
N LEU A 79 -5.69 8.56 0.42
CA LEU A 79 -4.30 8.92 0.73
C LEU A 79 -4.02 8.73 2.22
N MET A 80 -4.88 9.27 3.09
CA MET A 80 -4.69 9.20 4.54
C MET A 80 -4.90 7.79 5.08
N ARG A 81 -5.82 6.99 4.51
CA ARG A 81 -5.97 5.58 4.89
C ARG A 81 -4.72 4.76 4.57
N THR A 82 -4.02 5.08 3.47
CA THR A 82 -2.70 4.50 3.18
C THR A 82 -1.71 4.82 4.28
N VAL A 83 -1.55 6.10 4.64
CA VAL A 83 -0.64 6.55 5.71
C VAL A 83 -0.98 5.90 7.05
N HIS A 84 -2.25 5.94 7.46
CA HIS A 84 -2.73 5.31 8.69
C HIS A 84 -2.44 3.81 8.70
N SER A 85 -2.68 3.10 7.60
CA SER A 85 -2.40 1.66 7.52
C SER A 85 -0.93 1.35 7.78
N VAL A 86 -0.01 2.14 7.21
CA VAL A 86 1.43 1.99 7.41
C VAL A 86 1.81 2.28 8.86
N ILE A 87 1.36 3.40 9.42
CA ILE A 87 1.64 3.77 10.82
C ILE A 87 1.12 2.69 11.79
N ASN A 88 -0.11 2.22 11.60
CA ASN A 88 -0.78 1.31 12.52
C ASN A 88 -0.24 -0.13 12.49
N ARG A 89 0.31 -0.57 11.35
CA ARG A 89 0.66 -1.99 11.12
C ARG A 89 2.14 -2.23 10.88
N THR A 90 2.97 -1.19 11.02
CA THR A 90 4.42 -1.30 10.92
C THR A 90 5.05 -1.17 12.31
N PRO A 91 5.90 -2.12 12.74
CA PRO A 91 6.63 -1.98 13.99
C PRO A 91 7.47 -0.69 14.01
N PRO A 92 7.34 0.18 15.03
CA PRO A 92 7.97 1.51 15.03
C PRO A 92 9.49 1.51 14.87
N GLN A 93 10.15 0.43 15.32
CA GLN A 93 11.60 0.26 15.20
C GLN A 93 12.07 0.07 13.75
N PHE A 94 11.21 -0.44 12.87
CA PHE A 94 11.55 -0.67 11.45
C PHE A 94 11.12 0.48 10.55
N LEU A 95 10.18 1.34 10.99
CA LEU A 95 9.78 2.51 10.22
C LEU A 95 10.76 3.66 10.48
N GLU A 96 11.52 4.08 9.47
CA GLU A 96 12.31 5.31 9.54
C GLU A 96 11.37 6.51 9.50
N GLU A 97 10.67 6.64 8.37
CA GLU A 97 9.83 7.75 7.98
C GLU A 97 8.87 7.32 6.85
N ILE A 98 7.81 8.09 6.67
CA ILE A 98 6.94 8.06 5.50
C ILE A 98 7.15 9.35 4.73
N LEU A 99 7.58 9.24 3.47
CA LEU A 99 7.73 10.37 2.56
C LEU A 99 6.52 10.43 1.63
N LEU A 100 5.65 11.41 1.87
CA LEU A 100 4.61 11.80 0.92
C LEU A 100 5.26 12.71 -0.13
N VAL A 101 5.26 12.28 -1.38
CA VAL A 101 5.88 13.06 -2.48
C VAL A 101 4.78 13.50 -3.45
N ASP A 102 4.44 14.78 -3.35
CA ASP A 102 3.41 15.44 -4.15
C ASP A 102 3.97 15.78 -5.54
N ASP A 103 3.43 15.14 -6.57
CA ASP A 103 3.74 15.43 -7.97
C ASP A 103 2.87 16.57 -8.52
N PHE A 104 2.94 17.73 -7.86
CA PHE A 104 2.30 18.97 -8.30
C PHE A 104 0.76 18.88 -8.35
N SER A 105 0.15 18.49 -7.24
CA SER A 105 -1.31 18.48 -7.06
C SER A 105 -1.91 19.88 -7.02
N ASP A 106 -3.12 20.04 -7.54
CA ASP A 106 -3.85 21.32 -7.58
C ASP A 106 -5.03 21.40 -6.61
N LYS A 107 -5.52 20.26 -6.09
CA LYS A 107 -6.61 20.20 -5.10
C LYS A 107 -6.23 20.87 -3.78
N ASP A 108 -7.11 21.73 -3.27
CA ASP A 108 -6.81 22.60 -2.13
C ASP A 108 -6.59 21.86 -0.80
N ASN A 109 -7.33 20.78 -0.56
CA ASN A 109 -7.16 19.93 0.62
C ASN A 109 -5.79 19.23 0.66
N LEU A 110 -5.09 19.08 -0.47
CA LEU A 110 -3.74 18.52 -0.52
C LEU A 110 -2.64 19.57 -0.26
N LYS A 111 -3.01 20.82 0.02
CA LYS A 111 -2.09 21.93 0.32
C LYS A 111 -1.89 22.09 1.83
N GLY A 112 -2.32 23.20 2.42
CA GLY A 112 -2.09 23.51 3.83
C GLY A 112 -2.82 22.59 4.80
N GLU A 113 -3.97 22.04 4.41
CA GLU A 113 -4.71 21.08 5.24
C GLU A 113 -3.93 19.77 5.41
N LEU A 114 -3.36 19.23 4.33
CA LEU A 114 -2.48 18.05 4.40
C LEU A 114 -1.26 18.30 5.29
N GLU A 115 -0.59 19.45 5.14
CA GLU A 115 0.56 19.82 5.96
C GLU A 115 0.20 19.84 7.45
N SER A 116 -0.90 20.52 7.80
CA SER A 116 -1.38 20.61 9.18
C SER A 116 -1.78 19.23 9.74
N TYR A 117 -2.39 18.38 8.92
CA TYR A 117 -2.85 17.06 9.36
C TYR A 117 -1.69 16.12 9.65
N ILE A 118 -0.63 16.11 8.85
CA ILE A 118 0.49 15.18 9.05
C ILE A 118 1.38 15.54 10.24
N GLU A 119 1.32 16.78 10.74
CA GLU A 119 2.08 17.24 11.93
C GLU A 119 1.80 16.39 13.17
N GLN A 120 0.63 15.74 13.26
CA GLN A 120 0.29 14.84 14.36
C GLN A 120 1.28 13.68 14.54
N TRP A 121 2.04 13.31 13.50
CA TRP A 121 3.05 12.27 13.54
C TRP A 121 4.49 12.82 13.68
N GLY A 122 4.64 14.13 13.92
CA GLY A 122 5.94 14.79 14.04
C GLY A 122 6.84 14.49 12.84
N ASP A 123 8.09 14.10 13.11
CA ASP A 123 9.07 13.81 12.06
C ASP A 123 8.85 12.47 11.34
N LYS A 124 7.79 11.71 11.68
CA LYS A 124 7.55 10.38 11.11
C LYS A 124 6.91 10.44 9.73
N VAL A 125 6.12 11.47 9.42
CA VAL A 125 5.48 11.67 8.12
C VAL A 125 5.92 13.02 7.58
N LYS A 126 6.53 13.04 6.39
CA LYS A 126 7.08 14.24 5.77
C LYS A 126 6.50 14.44 4.39
N LEU A 127 6.27 15.70 4.04
CA LEU A 127 5.79 16.09 2.73
C LEU A 127 6.92 16.71 1.88
N ILE A 128 7.06 16.23 0.65
CA ILE A 128 7.98 16.74 -0.35
C ILE A 128 7.14 17.19 -1.55
N ARG A 129 7.25 18.46 -1.96
CA ARG A 129 6.49 18.99 -3.10
C ARG A 129 7.36 19.20 -4.33
N ASN A 130 6.91 18.70 -5.47
CA ASN A 130 7.46 19.07 -6.78
C ASN A 130 7.01 20.46 -7.19
N GLU A 131 7.92 21.25 -7.78
CA GLU A 131 7.63 22.59 -8.30
C GLU A 131 6.85 22.56 -9.63
N LYS A 132 6.84 21.40 -10.29
CA LYS A 132 6.11 21.11 -11.53
C LYS A 132 5.77 19.62 -11.60
N ARG A 133 4.84 19.25 -12.47
CA ARG A 133 4.46 17.85 -12.69
C ARG A 133 5.59 17.09 -13.42
N GLU A 134 6.28 16.22 -12.70
CA GLU A 134 7.45 15.45 -13.19
C GLU A 134 7.08 14.05 -13.69
N GLY A 135 5.96 13.52 -13.21
CA GLY A 135 5.49 12.16 -13.47
C GLY A 135 6.01 11.15 -12.45
N LEU A 136 5.26 10.05 -12.29
CA LEU A 136 5.47 9.00 -11.27
C LEU A 136 6.93 8.55 -11.13
N ILE A 137 7.63 8.28 -12.24
CA ILE A 137 8.99 7.73 -12.23
C ILE A 137 10.00 8.72 -11.61
N ARG A 138 9.96 9.98 -12.05
CA ARG A 138 10.87 11.02 -11.54
C ARG A 138 10.54 11.38 -10.10
N THR A 139 9.27 11.38 -9.75
CA THR A 139 8.82 11.66 -8.38
C THR A 139 9.21 10.54 -7.41
N ARG A 140 9.10 9.26 -7.81
CA ARG A 140 9.67 8.14 -7.05
C ARG A 140 11.19 8.28 -6.88
N SER A 141 11.88 8.67 -7.95
CA SER A 141 13.34 8.91 -7.91
C SER A 141 13.73 10.10 -7.02
N ARG A 142 12.87 11.11 -6.88
CA ARG A 142 13.05 12.20 -5.91
C ARG A 142 12.87 11.70 -4.48
N GLY A 143 11.77 11.01 -4.19
CA GLY A 143 11.56 10.42 -2.86
C GLY A 143 12.73 9.53 -2.44
N ALA A 144 13.27 8.72 -3.35
CA ALA A 144 14.40 7.84 -3.07
C ALA A 144 15.69 8.58 -2.72
N ARG A 145 15.92 9.78 -3.30
CA ARG A 145 17.08 10.62 -2.96
C ARG A 145 16.96 11.29 -1.60
N GLU A 146 15.74 11.54 -1.15
CA GLU A 146 15.45 12.20 0.14
C GLU A 146 15.29 11.19 1.30
N ALA A 147 15.11 9.91 0.98
CA ALA A 147 14.95 8.83 1.94
C ALA A 147 16.20 8.60 2.80
N LYS A 148 15.99 8.39 4.09
CA LYS A 148 17.04 8.16 5.10
C LYS A 148 17.13 6.71 5.58
N GLY A 149 16.12 5.90 5.29
CA GLY A 149 16.10 4.48 5.64
C GLY A 149 17.13 3.68 4.85
N GLU A 150 17.56 2.56 5.41
CA GLU A 150 18.47 1.60 4.79
C GLU A 150 17.80 0.86 3.62
N VAL A 151 16.48 0.68 3.70
CA VAL A 151 15.63 0.13 2.64
C VAL A 151 14.54 1.14 2.26
N ILE A 152 14.21 1.17 0.97
CA ILE A 152 13.10 1.97 0.44
C ILE A 152 11.97 1.03 0.08
N VAL A 153 10.75 1.35 0.51
CA VAL A 153 9.53 0.68 0.07
C VAL A 153 8.64 1.70 -0.62
N PHE A 154 8.30 1.43 -1.88
CA PHE A 154 7.31 2.22 -2.61
C PHE A 154 5.92 1.67 -2.40
N LEU A 155 4.97 2.54 -2.07
CA LEU A 155 3.54 2.25 -2.08
C LEU A 155 2.83 3.27 -2.97
N ASP A 156 1.74 2.83 -3.60
CA ASP A 156 0.81 3.76 -4.23
C ASP A 156 -0.03 4.45 -3.13
N ALA A 157 -0.60 5.61 -3.45
CA ALA A 157 -1.32 6.44 -2.50
C ALA A 157 -2.71 5.92 -2.10
N HIS A 158 -3.10 4.77 -2.64
CA HIS A 158 -4.39 4.12 -2.45
C HIS A 158 -4.22 2.64 -2.08
N CYS A 159 -3.44 2.38 -1.04
CA CYS A 159 -3.13 1.03 -0.54
C CYS A 159 -3.56 0.87 0.93
N GLU A 160 -3.83 -0.36 1.36
CA GLU A 160 -3.96 -0.70 2.78
C GLU A 160 -3.06 -1.88 3.10
N VAL A 161 -2.01 -1.65 3.87
CA VAL A 161 -1.05 -2.72 4.21
C VAL A 161 -1.67 -3.71 5.19
N ASN A 162 -1.37 -5.00 5.02
CA ASN A 162 -1.89 -6.06 5.89
C ASN A 162 -1.03 -6.21 7.16
N ILE A 163 -1.51 -7.01 8.12
CA ILE A 163 -0.79 -7.29 9.36
C ILE A 163 0.53 -8.02 9.04
N ASN A 164 1.62 -7.59 9.71
CA ASN A 164 2.95 -8.17 9.53
C ASN A 164 3.46 -8.13 8.07
N TRP A 165 3.11 -7.08 7.31
CA TRP A 165 3.50 -6.96 5.91
C TRP A 165 5.01 -6.70 5.72
N LEU A 166 5.65 -5.95 6.62
CA LEU A 166 7.01 -5.44 6.40
C LEU A 166 8.12 -6.45 6.74
N PRO A 167 8.12 -7.14 7.90
CA PRO A 167 9.19 -8.10 8.22
C PRO A 167 9.48 -9.17 7.15
N PRO A 168 8.48 -9.83 6.52
CA PRO A 168 8.76 -10.77 5.42
C PRO A 168 9.35 -10.13 4.17
N LEU A 169 9.15 -8.83 3.94
CA LEU A 169 9.77 -8.09 2.84
C LEU A 169 11.22 -7.69 3.16
N LEU A 170 11.52 -7.38 4.43
CA LEU A 170 12.87 -6.97 4.83
C LEU A 170 13.83 -8.14 5.05
N ALA A 171 13.35 -9.28 5.56
CA ALA A 171 14.22 -10.40 5.88
C ALA A 171 15.07 -10.92 4.70
N PRO A 172 14.55 -11.05 3.46
CA PRO A 172 15.36 -11.44 2.30
C PRO A 172 16.44 -10.40 1.96
N ILE A 173 16.10 -9.10 2.07
CA ILE A 173 17.02 -7.99 1.77
C ILE A 173 18.13 -7.90 2.83
N ALA A 174 17.79 -8.16 4.10
CA ALA A 174 18.76 -8.22 5.19
C ALA A 174 19.77 -9.38 5.01
N ALA A 175 19.32 -10.50 4.46
CA ALA A 175 20.19 -11.64 4.15
C ALA A 175 21.06 -11.38 2.91
N ASP A 176 20.51 -10.74 1.88
CA ASP A 176 21.24 -10.36 0.67
C ASP A 176 20.74 -9.01 0.12
N ARG A 177 21.59 -7.99 0.24
CA ARG A 177 21.32 -6.61 -0.20
C ARG A 177 21.07 -6.45 -1.70
N THR A 178 21.30 -7.49 -2.50
CA THR A 178 21.03 -7.49 -3.95
C THR A 178 19.64 -8.01 -4.30
N VAL A 179 18.90 -8.51 -3.31
CA VAL A 179 17.52 -8.98 -3.46
C VAL A 179 16.53 -7.81 -3.45
N MET A 180 15.53 -7.88 -4.33
CA MET A 180 14.36 -7.02 -4.34
C MET A 180 13.12 -7.86 -4.04
N THR A 181 12.28 -7.38 -3.12
CA THR A 181 11.05 -8.06 -2.72
C THR A 181 9.82 -7.31 -3.21
N VAL A 182 8.75 -8.05 -3.51
CA VAL A 182 7.44 -7.50 -3.88
C VAL A 182 6.39 -8.23 -3.04
N PRO A 183 5.43 -7.53 -2.40
CA PRO A 183 4.33 -8.18 -1.70
C PRO A 183 3.36 -8.83 -2.69
N ILE A 184 2.50 -9.73 -2.19
CA ILE A 184 1.26 -10.06 -2.90
C ILE A 184 0.36 -8.82 -2.84
N ILE A 185 -0.17 -8.41 -3.99
CA ILE A 185 -1.00 -7.21 -4.11
C ILE A 185 -2.46 -7.65 -4.21
N ASP A 186 -3.16 -7.61 -3.08
CA ASP A 186 -4.59 -7.91 -2.99
C ASP A 186 -5.45 -6.80 -3.62
N GLY A 187 -6.71 -7.12 -3.93
CA GLY A 187 -7.65 -6.19 -4.55
C GLY A 187 -8.44 -5.39 -3.52
N ILE A 188 -8.61 -4.09 -3.76
CA ILE A 188 -9.61 -3.26 -3.08
C ILE A 188 -10.61 -2.80 -4.14
N ASP A 189 -11.88 -3.11 -3.95
CA ASP A 189 -12.93 -2.75 -4.91
C ASP A 189 -13.13 -1.23 -4.95
N HIS A 190 -12.94 -0.61 -6.11
CA HIS A 190 -13.00 0.85 -6.27
C HIS A 190 -14.39 1.47 -5.99
N LYS A 191 -15.46 0.66 -5.89
CA LYS A 191 -16.83 1.15 -5.65
C LYS A 191 -17.28 0.97 -4.21
N THR A 192 -16.99 -0.19 -3.65
CA THR A 192 -17.49 -0.64 -2.34
C THR A 192 -16.38 -0.72 -1.28
N PHE A 193 -15.12 -0.56 -1.69
CA PHE A 193 -13.94 -0.68 -0.84
C PHE A 193 -13.81 -2.05 -0.15
N GLU A 194 -14.46 -3.09 -0.69
CA GLU A 194 -14.25 -4.46 -0.23
C GLU A 194 -12.82 -4.90 -0.49
N TYR A 195 -12.18 -5.47 0.53
CA TYR A 195 -10.84 -6.04 0.45
C TYR A 195 -10.93 -7.51 0.06
N ARG A 196 -10.30 -7.91 -1.05
CA ARG A 196 -10.36 -9.28 -1.58
C ARG A 196 -8.96 -9.82 -1.86
N PRO A 197 -8.64 -11.06 -1.44
CA PRO A 197 -7.39 -11.69 -1.83
C PRO A 197 -7.34 -11.83 -3.35
N VAL A 198 -6.19 -11.54 -3.96
CA VAL A 198 -6.03 -11.63 -5.42
C VAL A 198 -5.90 -13.07 -5.91
N TYR A 199 -5.31 -13.95 -5.08
CA TYR A 199 -5.03 -15.34 -5.45
C TYR A 199 -5.86 -16.33 -4.66
N GLN A 200 -6.19 -17.45 -5.30
CA GLN A 200 -6.81 -18.59 -4.66
C GLN A 200 -5.84 -19.26 -3.69
N GLU A 201 -6.36 -19.80 -2.59
CA GLU A 201 -5.55 -20.50 -1.60
C GLU A 201 -4.74 -21.64 -2.24
N GLY A 202 -3.45 -21.71 -1.93
CA GLY A 202 -2.54 -22.72 -2.48
C GLY A 202 -1.98 -22.42 -3.88
N HIS A 203 -2.42 -21.34 -4.52
CA HIS A 203 -1.88 -20.90 -5.81
C HIS A 203 -0.99 -19.65 -5.63
N LEU A 204 0.18 -19.69 -6.25
CA LEU A 204 1.12 -18.57 -6.29
C LEU A 204 1.28 -18.15 -7.74
N TYR A 205 1.47 -16.85 -7.96
CA TYR A 205 1.65 -16.27 -9.29
C TYR A 205 2.98 -15.52 -9.35
N ARG A 206 3.42 -15.25 -10.57
CA ARG A 206 4.59 -14.42 -10.85
C ARG A 206 4.27 -13.43 -11.96
N GLY A 207 4.84 -12.24 -11.85
CA GLY A 207 4.86 -11.26 -12.92
C GLY A 207 5.62 -11.78 -14.15
N ILE A 208 5.06 -11.53 -15.32
CA ILE A 208 5.66 -11.76 -16.64
C ILE A 208 5.30 -10.56 -17.54
N PHE A 209 5.84 -10.55 -18.75
CA PHE A 209 5.41 -9.63 -19.79
C PHE A 209 5.10 -10.41 -21.07
N GLU A 210 4.14 -9.92 -21.83
CA GLU A 210 3.94 -10.35 -23.22
C GLU A 210 4.73 -9.46 -24.18
N TRP A 211 4.89 -9.87 -25.45
CA TRP A 211 5.77 -9.19 -26.42
C TRP A 211 5.41 -7.72 -26.72
N GLY A 212 4.20 -7.29 -26.38
CA GLY A 212 3.80 -5.88 -26.39
C GLY A 212 4.29 -5.06 -25.18
N MET A 213 5.13 -5.64 -24.32
CA MET A 213 5.60 -5.06 -23.06
C MET A 213 4.48 -4.75 -22.06
N LEU A 214 3.39 -5.51 -22.11
CA LEU A 214 2.30 -5.43 -21.14
C LEU A 214 2.55 -6.41 -20.00
N TYR A 215 2.42 -5.93 -18.76
CA TYR A 215 2.49 -6.76 -17.57
C TYR A 215 1.34 -7.77 -17.56
N LYS A 216 1.67 -9.03 -17.23
CA LYS A 216 0.73 -10.13 -17.02
C LYS A 216 1.19 -10.95 -15.82
N GLU A 217 0.31 -11.80 -15.34
CA GLU A 217 0.62 -12.75 -14.28
C GLU A 217 0.33 -14.17 -14.75
N ASN A 218 1.22 -15.09 -14.38
CA ASN A 218 1.03 -16.51 -14.63
C ASN A 218 1.31 -17.30 -13.35
N GLU A 219 0.68 -18.46 -13.23
CA GLU A 219 0.91 -19.34 -12.08
C GLU A 219 2.39 -19.75 -11.96
N LEU A 220 2.85 -19.92 -10.73
CA LEU A 220 4.20 -20.33 -10.40
C LEU A 220 4.51 -21.70 -11.04
N PRO A 221 5.56 -21.83 -11.86
CA PRO A 221 5.87 -23.08 -12.52
C PRO A 221 6.19 -24.22 -11.53
N ALA A 222 5.85 -25.46 -11.90
CA ALA A 222 6.08 -26.64 -11.07
C ALA A 222 7.55 -26.79 -10.60
N ARG A 223 8.52 -26.36 -11.43
CA ARG A 223 9.95 -26.37 -11.05
C ARG A 223 10.27 -25.48 -9.85
N GLU A 224 9.64 -24.32 -9.73
CA GLU A 224 9.82 -23.41 -8.59
C GLU A 224 9.00 -23.87 -7.38
N LYS A 225 7.82 -24.46 -7.60
CA LYS A 225 7.03 -25.07 -6.52
C LYS A 225 7.79 -26.22 -5.84
N LYS A 226 8.45 -27.10 -6.60
CA LYS A 226 9.17 -28.28 -6.08
C LYS A 226 10.36 -27.97 -5.18
N ILE A 227 11.01 -26.83 -5.37
CA ILE A 227 12.17 -26.43 -4.57
C ILE A 227 11.79 -25.64 -3.30
N ARG A 228 10.51 -25.29 -3.16
CA ARG A 228 9.99 -24.57 -1.99
C ARG A 228 9.46 -25.58 -0.98
N PRO A 229 10.02 -25.66 0.25
CA PRO A 229 9.46 -26.48 1.31
C PRO A 229 8.08 -25.99 1.77
N TYR A 230 7.82 -24.68 1.67
CA TYR A 230 6.56 -24.04 2.04
C TYR A 230 6.14 -23.02 0.99
N ASN A 231 4.84 -22.89 0.75
CA ASN A 231 4.30 -21.88 -0.19
C ASN A 231 4.53 -20.46 0.33
N SER A 232 4.43 -20.29 1.65
CA SER A 232 4.65 -19.02 2.35
C SER A 232 6.13 -18.64 2.55
N MET A 233 7.07 -19.48 2.09
CA MET A 233 8.50 -19.27 2.35
C MET A 233 8.97 -17.91 1.79
N PRO A 234 9.46 -16.99 2.65
CA PRO A 234 9.76 -15.63 2.25
C PRO A 234 11.08 -15.48 1.45
N TYR A 235 12.02 -16.41 1.59
CA TYR A 235 13.31 -16.40 0.88
C TYR A 235 13.88 -17.81 0.72
N LYS A 236 14.80 -18.02 -0.24
CA LYS A 236 15.51 -19.29 -0.48
C LYS A 236 16.67 -19.48 0.49
#